data_AF-A0A6I1MKJ8-F1
#
_entry.id   AF-A0A6I1MKJ8-F1
#
_cell.length_a   1.000
_cell.length_b   1.000
_cell.length_c   1.000
_cell.angle_alpha   90.00
_cell.angle_beta   90.00
_cell.angle_gamma   90.00
#
_symmetry.space_group_name_H-M   'P 1'
#
loop_
_entity.id
_entity.type
_entity.pdbx_description
1 polymer ?
#
loop_
_entity_poly.entity_id
_entity_poly.type
_entity_poly.pdbx_seq_one_letter_code
_entity_poly.pdbx_strand_id
1 'polypeptide(L)'
;PIYSLSIKLFNLTKITGLPSSFLLEDYKTIIKFLQIPWINNLKLKYFTMSSTGHIHFNEVKNIFFLLQILLIICFIIGIIIYILNKKNIVIFSFKSLNYFFYLTLLIVTIVIIAFYVNFNLLFNKFHEIFFNNDYWIFDYRYDPIILALPEEFFMLCAIAIILCLLLFSITAKIIYKFKS
;
A
#
# COMPACT_ATOMS: atom_id res chain seq x y z
N PRO A 1 -5.61 -0.72 -12.39
CA PRO A 1 -4.94 0.31 -13.21
C PRO A 1 -3.42 0.22 -13.16
N ILE A 2 -2.80 0.37 -11.97
CA ILE A 2 -1.34 0.31 -11.79
C ILE A 2 -0.77 -1.03 -12.26
N TYR A 3 -1.38 -2.16 -11.86
CA TYR A 3 -0.90 -3.48 -12.30
C TYR A 3 -1.02 -3.70 -13.81
N SER A 4 -2.09 -3.21 -14.45
CA SER A 4 -2.19 -3.29 -15.92
C SER A 4 -1.13 -2.44 -16.63
N LEU A 5 -0.70 -1.35 -16.00
CA LEU A 5 0.41 -0.53 -16.50
C LEU A 5 1.74 -1.25 -16.29
N SER A 6 1.98 -1.86 -15.11
CA SER A 6 3.20 -2.60 -14.82
C SER A 6 3.42 -3.79 -15.76
N ILE A 7 2.35 -4.51 -16.15
CA ILE A 7 2.43 -5.57 -17.17
C ILE A 7 3.10 -5.08 -18.45
N LYS A 8 2.74 -3.88 -18.92
CA LYS A 8 3.29 -3.29 -20.15
C LYS A 8 4.68 -2.70 -19.93
N LEU A 9 4.84 -1.89 -18.87
CA LEU A 9 6.11 -1.19 -18.59
C LEU A 9 7.27 -2.15 -18.37
N PHE A 10 7.02 -3.29 -17.70
CA PHE A 10 8.05 -4.25 -17.33
C PHE A 10 8.01 -5.53 -18.17
N ASN A 11 7.25 -5.54 -19.28
CA ASN A 11 7.13 -6.68 -20.19
C ASN A 11 6.82 -8.01 -19.47
N LEU A 12 5.93 -7.98 -18.48
CA LEU A 12 5.68 -9.14 -17.60
C LEU A 12 5.17 -10.37 -18.37
N THR A 13 4.47 -10.17 -19.49
CA THR A 13 4.03 -11.27 -20.35
C THR A 13 5.18 -12.05 -20.96
N LYS A 14 6.28 -11.35 -21.31
CA LYS A 14 7.50 -11.96 -21.84
C LYS A 14 8.27 -12.69 -20.76
N ILE A 15 8.34 -12.11 -19.55
CA ILE A 15 9.08 -12.68 -18.41
C ILE A 15 8.39 -13.94 -17.87
N THR A 16 7.07 -13.87 -17.70
CA THR A 16 6.28 -14.97 -17.12
C THR A 16 5.85 -16.01 -18.15
N GLY A 17 5.86 -15.67 -19.44
CA GLY A 17 5.29 -16.50 -20.50
C GLY A 17 3.76 -16.55 -20.50
N LEU A 18 3.10 -15.75 -19.66
CA LEU A 18 1.64 -15.72 -19.52
C LEU A 18 1.02 -14.50 -20.22
N PRO A 19 -0.19 -14.63 -20.79
CA PRO A 19 -0.90 -13.48 -21.35
C PRO A 19 -1.36 -12.52 -20.25
N SER A 20 -1.49 -11.23 -20.58
CA SER A 20 -1.89 -10.18 -19.64
C SER A 20 -3.21 -10.47 -18.90
N SER A 21 -4.14 -11.17 -19.56
CA SER A 21 -5.42 -11.58 -18.95
C SER A 21 -5.23 -12.53 -17.78
N PHE A 22 -4.31 -13.48 -17.89
CA PHE A 22 -4.02 -14.47 -16.84
C PHE A 22 -3.32 -13.80 -15.65
N LEU A 23 -2.36 -12.91 -15.92
CA LEU A 23 -1.72 -12.10 -14.89
C LEU A 23 -2.75 -11.24 -14.13
N LEU A 24 -3.67 -10.60 -14.85
CA LEU A 24 -4.73 -9.79 -14.23
C LEU A 24 -5.72 -10.64 -13.42
N GLU A 25 -5.99 -11.88 -13.82
CA GLU A 25 -6.88 -12.79 -13.09
C GLU A 25 -6.28 -13.17 -11.74
N ASP A 26 -5.03 -13.64 -11.71
CA ASP A 26 -4.35 -14.00 -10.46
C ASP A 26 -4.08 -12.77 -9.57
N TYR A 27 -3.71 -11.63 -10.15
CA TYR A 27 -3.59 -10.38 -9.40
C TYR A 27 -4.91 -9.97 -8.73
N LYS A 28 -6.05 -10.08 -9.43
CA LYS A 28 -7.37 -9.81 -8.83
C LYS A 28 -7.67 -10.78 -7.69
N THR A 29 -7.28 -12.04 -7.80
CA THR A 29 -7.43 -13.04 -6.74
C THR A 29 -6.61 -12.65 -5.51
N ILE A 30 -5.36 -12.21 -5.69
CA ILE A 30 -4.51 -11.69 -4.61
C ILE A 30 -5.17 -10.50 -3.92
N ILE A 31 -5.62 -9.50 -4.68
CA ILE A 31 -6.25 -8.30 -4.10
C ILE A 31 -7.52 -8.66 -3.34
N LYS A 32 -8.36 -9.56 -3.85
CA LYS A 32 -9.54 -10.05 -3.13
C LYS A 32 -9.16 -10.74 -1.82
N PHE A 33 -8.16 -11.62 -1.84
CA PHE A 33 -7.67 -12.29 -0.64
C PHE A 33 -7.16 -11.31 0.42
N LEU A 34 -6.37 -10.30 0.01
CA LEU A 34 -5.82 -9.29 0.91
C LEU A 34 -6.89 -8.35 1.49
N GLN A 35 -7.93 -8.03 0.72
CA GLN A 35 -8.92 -7.03 1.12
C GLN A 35 -10.17 -7.59 1.79
N ILE A 36 -10.54 -8.85 1.52
CA ILE A 36 -11.79 -9.44 1.98
C ILE A 36 -11.52 -10.37 3.16
N PRO A 37 -11.98 -10.04 4.39
CA PRO A 37 -11.60 -10.77 5.60
C PRO A 37 -11.94 -12.26 5.56
N TRP A 38 -13.10 -12.63 5.01
CA TRP A 38 -13.59 -14.02 4.97
C TRP A 38 -12.96 -14.92 3.89
N ILE A 39 -12.10 -14.38 3.01
CA ILE A 39 -11.35 -15.22 2.04
C ILE A 39 -10.08 -15.70 2.72
N ASN A 40 -10.10 -16.92 3.28
CA ASN A 40 -9.01 -17.42 4.11
C ASN A 40 -7.92 -18.19 3.36
N ASN A 41 -8.16 -18.56 2.11
CA ASN A 41 -7.20 -19.32 1.32
C ASN A 41 -6.91 -18.61 0.00
N LEU A 42 -5.64 -18.29 -0.24
CA LEU A 42 -5.16 -17.77 -1.51
C LEU A 42 -4.92 -18.95 -2.46
N LYS A 43 -5.71 -19.04 -3.53
CA LYS A 43 -5.53 -20.06 -4.57
C LYS A 43 -5.36 -19.39 -5.93
N LEU A 44 -4.14 -19.33 -6.41
CA LEU A 44 -3.80 -18.83 -7.73
C LEU A 44 -4.09 -19.90 -8.78
N LYS A 45 -4.45 -19.46 -9.99
CA LYS A 45 -4.83 -20.34 -11.10
C LYS A 45 -3.66 -20.63 -12.03
N TYR A 46 -2.77 -19.67 -12.24
CA TYR A 46 -1.67 -19.77 -13.20
C TYR A 46 -0.28 -19.77 -12.54
N PHE A 47 -0.18 -19.31 -11.28
CA PHE A 47 1.05 -19.42 -10.49
C PHE A 47 0.95 -20.49 -9.41
N THR A 48 2.03 -21.23 -9.19
CA THR A 48 2.23 -22.03 -7.99
C THR A 48 2.77 -21.17 -6.86
N MET A 49 2.64 -21.68 -5.63
CA MET A 49 3.19 -21.03 -4.46
C MET A 49 3.58 -22.07 -3.41
N SER A 50 4.72 -21.86 -2.78
CA SER A 50 5.25 -22.67 -1.68
C SER A 50 4.47 -22.43 -0.39
N SER A 51 4.64 -23.31 0.60
CA SER A 51 4.05 -23.12 1.93
C SER A 51 4.54 -21.83 2.59
N THR A 52 5.81 -21.45 2.41
CA THR A 52 6.37 -20.19 2.91
C THR A 52 5.78 -18.99 2.18
N GLY A 53 5.59 -19.06 0.86
CA GLY A 53 4.89 -18.03 0.09
C GLY A 53 3.45 -17.82 0.57
N HIS A 54 2.72 -18.91 0.83
CA HIS A 54 1.39 -18.84 1.43
C HIS A 54 1.39 -18.16 2.80
N ILE A 55 2.37 -18.47 3.66
CA ILE A 55 2.51 -17.82 4.97
C ILE A 55 2.75 -16.31 4.79
N HIS A 56 3.68 -15.92 3.92
CA HIS A 56 3.99 -14.52 3.67
C HIS A 56 2.76 -13.72 3.20
N PHE A 57 2.00 -14.23 2.22
CA PHE A 57 0.77 -13.57 1.78
C PHE A 57 -0.27 -13.43 2.91
N ASN A 58 -0.33 -14.40 3.83
CA ASN A 58 -1.22 -14.31 4.98
C ASN A 58 -0.75 -13.24 6.00
N GLU A 59 0.56 -13.09 6.20
CA GLU A 59 1.12 -11.99 7.00
C GLU A 59 0.78 -10.62 6.37
N VAL A 60 0.93 -10.48 5.05
CA VAL A 60 0.52 -9.29 4.31
C VAL A 60 -0.98 -9.03 4.46
N LYS A 61 -1.83 -10.07 4.41
CA LYS A 61 -3.28 -9.93 4.66
C LYS A 61 -3.57 -9.34 6.04
N ASN A 62 -2.86 -9.78 7.07
CA ASN A 62 -3.03 -9.24 8.43
C ASN A 62 -2.70 -7.74 8.48
N ILE A 63 -1.64 -7.31 7.78
CA ILE A 63 -1.29 -5.88 7.66
C ILE A 63 -2.43 -5.11 6.96
N PHE A 64 -2.96 -5.63 5.84
CA PHE A 64 -4.09 -5.00 5.15
C PHE A 64 -5.32 -4.86 6.06
N PHE A 65 -5.65 -5.89 6.83
CA PHE A 65 -6.77 -5.86 7.76
C PHE A 65 -6.59 -4.83 8.87
N LEU A 66 -5.39 -4.76 9.47
CA LEU A 66 -5.05 -3.75 10.47
C LEU A 66 -5.19 -2.32 9.90
N LEU A 67 -4.71 -2.09 8.68
CA LEU A 67 -4.84 -0.80 8.00
C LEU A 67 -6.30 -0.43 7.74
N GLN A 68 -7.14 -1.40 7.35
CA GLN A 68 -8.58 -1.18 7.15
C GLN A 68 -9.29 -0.81 8.46
N ILE A 69 -9.00 -1.53 9.56
CA ILE A 69 -9.54 -1.21 10.89
C ILE A 69 -9.12 0.20 11.30
N LEU A 70 -7.83 0.52 11.19
CA LEU A 70 -7.31 1.83 11.57
C LEU A 70 -7.97 2.95 10.75
N LEU A 71 -8.16 2.75 9.44
CA LEU A 71 -8.85 3.69 8.58
C LEU A 71 -10.29 3.95 9.04
N ILE A 72 -11.05 2.89 9.38
CA ILE A 72 -12.42 3.01 9.87
C ILE A 72 -12.46 3.76 11.21
N ILE A 73 -11.56 3.43 12.14
CA ILE A 73 -11.46 4.11 13.45
C ILE A 73 -11.15 5.60 13.26
N CYS A 74 -10.14 5.93 12.45
CA CYS A 74 -9.77 7.32 12.15
C CYS A 74 -10.93 8.08 11.49
N PHE A 75 -11.68 7.44 10.59
CA PHE A 75 -12.83 8.04 9.94
C PHE A 75 -13.97 8.34 10.93
N ILE A 76 -14.31 7.40 11.80
CA ILE A 76 -15.32 7.58 12.84
C ILE A 76 -14.92 8.70 13.81
N ILE A 77 -13.67 8.69 14.30
CA ILE A 77 -13.14 9.74 15.17
C ILE A 77 -13.23 11.10 14.47
N GLY A 78 -12.86 11.17 13.19
CA GLY A 78 -12.97 12.39 12.37
C GLY A 78 -14.40 12.93 12.30
N ILE A 79 -15.39 12.06 12.08
CA ILE A 79 -16.82 12.43 12.08
C ILE A 79 -17.26 12.95 13.46
N ILE A 80 -16.89 12.25 14.54
CA ILE A 80 -17.24 12.66 15.90
C ILE A 80 -16.69 14.05 16.20
N ILE A 81 -15.39 14.28 15.93
CA ILE A 81 -14.75 15.58 16.14
C ILE A 81 -15.45 16.67 15.32
N TYR A 82 -15.79 16.39 14.05
CA TYR A 82 -16.52 17.33 13.20
C TYR A 82 -17.89 17.71 13.78
N ILE A 83 -18.68 16.74 14.25
CA ILE A 83 -20.00 16.98 14.85
C ILE A 83 -19.88 17.79 16.14
N LEU A 84 -18.95 17.41 17.03
CA LEU A 84 -18.73 18.11 18.30
C LEU A 84 -18.27 19.55 18.09
N ASN A 85 -17.41 19.80 17.10
CA ASN A 85 -16.96 21.14 16.72
C ASN A 85 -18.11 21.97 16.16
N LYS A 86 -18.98 21.40 15.31
CA LYS A 86 -20.17 22.10 14.79
C LYS A 86 -21.19 22.45 15.89
N LYS A 87 -21.27 21.66 16.95
CA LYS A 87 -22.11 21.92 18.12
C LYS A 87 -21.45 22.84 19.16
N ASN A 88 -20.25 23.37 18.88
CA ASN A 88 -19.44 24.16 19.82
C ASN A 88 -19.15 23.44 21.16
N ILE A 89 -19.19 22.10 21.18
CA ILE A 89 -18.89 21.29 22.39
C ILE A 89 -17.37 21.18 22.59
N VAL A 90 -16.61 21.12 21.49
CA VAL A 90 -15.14 21.10 21.47
C VAL A 90 -14.66 22.15 20.48
N ILE A 91 -13.64 22.93 20.84
CA ILE A 91 -13.00 23.87 19.92
C ILE A 91 -11.82 23.16 19.27
N PHE A 92 -12.03 22.63 18.07
CA PHE A 92 -10.94 22.03 17.31
C PHE A 92 -10.26 23.12 16.46
N SER A 93 -9.04 23.49 16.85
CA SER A 93 -8.25 24.43 16.06
C SER A 93 -7.82 23.80 14.74
N PHE A 94 -8.08 24.49 13.63
CA PHE A 94 -7.61 24.07 12.30
C PHE A 94 -6.08 24.05 12.18
N LYS A 95 -5.33 24.52 13.19
CA LYS A 95 -3.86 24.41 13.25
C LYS A 95 -3.36 22.97 13.07
N SER A 96 -4.14 21.97 13.49
CA SER A 96 -3.81 20.56 13.25
C SER A 96 -3.65 20.21 11.76
N LEU A 97 -4.45 20.81 10.87
CA LEU A 97 -4.32 20.64 9.42
C LEU A 97 -3.01 21.24 8.90
N ASN A 98 -2.57 22.35 9.50
CA ASN A 98 -1.29 22.98 9.19
C ASN A 98 -0.10 22.10 9.63
N TYR A 99 -0.16 21.52 10.84
CA TYR A 99 0.84 20.57 11.31
C TYR A 99 0.87 19.30 10.46
N PHE A 100 -0.30 18.75 10.11
CA PHE A 100 -0.41 17.62 9.21
C PHE A 100 0.32 17.88 7.89
N PHE A 101 0.11 19.05 7.27
CA PHE A 101 0.82 19.42 6.04
C PHE A 101 2.35 19.37 6.19
N TYR A 102 2.91 20.04 7.20
CA TYR A 102 4.37 20.09 7.37
C TYR A 102 4.97 18.72 7.76
N LEU A 103 4.28 17.94 8.59
CA LEU A 103 4.70 16.58 8.93
C LEU A 103 4.67 15.65 7.72
N THR A 104 3.60 15.70 6.92
CA THR A 104 3.52 14.92 5.67
C THR A 104 4.61 15.35 4.71
N LEU A 105 4.86 16.65 4.54
CA LEU A 105 5.92 17.14 3.66
C LEU A 105 7.31 16.65 4.10
N LEU A 106 7.60 16.68 5.41
CA LEU A 106 8.85 16.18 5.96
C LEU A 106 9.02 14.67 5.69
N ILE A 107 8.02 13.87 6.05
CA ILE A 107 8.06 12.40 5.88
C ILE A 107 8.19 12.05 4.40
N VAL A 108 7.37 12.64 3.53
CA VAL A 108 7.41 12.38 2.08
C VAL A 108 8.77 12.76 1.50
N THR A 109 9.36 13.88 1.92
CA THR A 109 10.68 14.28 1.44
C THR A 109 11.75 13.25 1.80
N ILE A 110 11.75 12.77 3.06
CA ILE A 110 12.67 11.71 3.51
C ILE A 110 12.47 10.43 2.69
N VAL A 111 11.22 10.02 2.49
CA VAL A 111 10.91 8.82 1.70
C VAL A 111 11.36 8.97 0.25
N ILE A 112 11.09 10.11 -0.41
CA ILE A 112 11.54 10.34 -1.79
C ILE A 112 13.06 10.30 -1.91
N ILE A 113 13.79 10.88 -0.93
CA ILE A 113 15.25 10.80 -0.90
C ILE A 113 15.71 9.35 -0.77
N ALA A 114 15.12 8.56 0.13
CA ALA A 114 15.44 7.15 0.29
C ALA A 114 15.17 6.34 -0.98
N PHE A 115 14.04 6.60 -1.66
CA PHE A 115 13.70 6.01 -2.96
C PHE A 115 14.75 6.32 -4.02
N TYR A 116 15.19 7.58 -4.11
CA TYR A 116 16.18 8.01 -5.10
C TYR A 116 17.56 7.39 -4.85
N VAL A 117 17.95 7.21 -3.59
CA VAL A 117 19.25 6.64 -3.23
C VAL A 117 19.30 5.14 -3.53
N ASN A 118 18.35 4.35 -3.01
CA ASN A 118 18.32 2.90 -3.21
C ASN A 118 16.96 2.31 -2.84
N PHE A 119 16.08 2.16 -3.84
CA PHE A 119 14.77 1.55 -3.63
C PHE A 119 14.85 0.09 -3.16
N ASN A 120 15.82 -0.69 -3.65
CA ASN A 120 15.93 -2.12 -3.32
C ASN A 120 16.31 -2.32 -1.86
N LEU A 121 17.23 -1.49 -1.35
CA LEU A 121 17.55 -1.47 0.09
C LEU A 121 16.33 -1.07 0.91
N LEU A 122 15.58 -0.05 0.48
CA LEU A 122 14.37 0.38 1.17
C LEU A 122 13.29 -0.72 1.17
N PHE A 123 13.12 -1.43 0.06
CA PHE A 123 12.20 -2.54 -0.08
C PHE A 123 12.58 -3.70 0.86
N ASN A 124 13.86 -4.07 0.93
CA ASN A 124 14.33 -5.10 1.86
C ASN A 124 14.16 -4.65 3.32
N LYS A 125 14.52 -3.41 3.67
CA LYS A 125 14.32 -2.88 5.03
C LYS A 125 12.86 -2.82 5.43
N PHE A 126 11.95 -2.51 4.50
CA PHE A 126 10.52 -2.60 4.76
C PHE A 126 10.15 -4.05 5.17
N HIS A 127 10.61 -5.05 4.44
CA HIS A 127 10.30 -6.45 4.78
C HIS A 127 10.90 -6.87 6.12
N GLU A 128 12.15 -6.50 6.42
CA GLU A 128 12.78 -6.77 7.73
C GLU A 128 12.04 -6.11 8.91
N ILE A 129 11.38 -4.96 8.70
CA ILE A 129 10.61 -4.28 9.75
C ILE A 129 9.27 -4.98 10.00
N PHE A 130 8.61 -5.48 8.95
CA PHE A 130 7.26 -6.05 9.04
C PHE A 130 7.24 -7.57 9.23
N PHE A 131 8.31 -8.27 8.85
CA PHE A 131 8.39 -9.72 8.88
C PHE A 131 9.66 -10.15 9.63
N ASN A 132 9.49 -11.04 10.62
CA ASN A 132 10.60 -11.56 11.44
C ASN A 132 11.09 -12.93 10.94
N ASN A 133 10.99 -13.17 9.64
CA ASN A 133 11.37 -14.40 8.95
C ASN A 133 11.75 -14.07 7.50
N ASP A 134 12.33 -15.04 6.79
CA ASP A 134 12.79 -14.87 5.41
C ASP A 134 11.77 -15.36 4.36
N TYR A 135 10.51 -15.61 4.75
CA TYR A 135 9.51 -16.19 3.84
C TYR A 135 9.09 -15.23 2.71
N TRP A 136 9.39 -13.95 2.83
CA TRP A 136 9.21 -12.95 1.77
C TRP A 136 10.28 -13.06 0.66
N ILE A 137 11.37 -13.80 0.88
CA ILE A 137 12.40 -14.05 -0.12
C ILE A 137 11.97 -15.25 -0.99
N PHE A 138 11.34 -14.94 -2.12
CA PHE A 138 10.80 -15.95 -3.03
C PHE A 138 11.87 -16.53 -3.97
N ASP A 139 11.84 -17.85 -4.15
CA ASP A 139 12.56 -18.54 -5.22
C ASP A 139 11.60 -18.78 -6.38
N TYR A 140 11.90 -18.21 -7.55
CA TYR A 140 11.04 -18.30 -8.73
C TYR A 140 10.69 -19.73 -9.17
N ARG A 141 11.48 -20.74 -8.77
CA ARG A 141 11.22 -22.15 -9.07
C ARG A 141 10.01 -22.72 -8.31
N TYR A 142 9.78 -22.22 -7.10
CA TYR A 142 8.67 -22.64 -6.24
C TYR A 142 7.56 -21.59 -6.18
N ASP A 143 7.94 -20.31 -6.22
CA ASP A 143 7.11 -19.13 -6.12
C ASP A 143 7.25 -18.23 -7.36
N PRO A 144 6.88 -18.72 -8.57
CA PRO A 144 7.01 -17.96 -9.83
C PRO A 144 6.19 -16.66 -9.86
N ILE A 145 5.27 -16.46 -8.90
CA ILE A 145 4.52 -15.23 -8.72
C ILE A 145 5.43 -14.00 -8.53
N ILE A 146 6.67 -14.17 -8.03
CA ILE A 146 7.63 -13.06 -7.90
C ILE A 146 7.94 -12.40 -9.25
N LEU A 147 7.91 -13.17 -10.34
CA LEU A 147 8.12 -12.66 -11.70
C LEU A 147 6.96 -11.77 -12.19
N ALA A 148 5.78 -11.94 -11.60
CA ALA A 148 4.59 -11.16 -11.91
C ALA A 148 4.39 -9.98 -10.95
N LEU A 149 5.13 -9.93 -9.84
CA LEU A 149 5.11 -8.86 -8.83
C LEU A 149 6.54 -8.37 -8.56
N PRO A 150 7.25 -7.82 -9.56
CA PRO A 150 8.61 -7.37 -9.36
C PRO A 150 8.65 -6.10 -8.48
N GLU A 151 9.82 -5.78 -7.92
CA GLU A 151 9.99 -4.65 -7.01
C GLU A 151 9.53 -3.30 -7.62
N GLU A 152 9.70 -3.11 -8.93
CA GLU A 152 9.30 -1.90 -9.63
C GLU A 152 7.77 -1.71 -9.66
N PHE A 153 7.00 -2.80 -9.60
CA PHE A 153 5.55 -2.70 -9.40
C PHE A 153 5.22 -2.10 -8.03
N PHE A 154 5.94 -2.48 -6.98
CA PHE A 154 5.76 -1.91 -5.65
C PHE A 154 6.26 -0.46 -5.59
N MET A 155 7.30 -0.12 -6.34
CA MET A 155 7.73 1.27 -6.51
C MET A 155 6.61 2.14 -7.10
N LEU A 156 5.93 1.68 -8.16
CA LEU A 156 4.78 2.39 -8.73
C LEU A 156 3.64 2.56 -7.71
N CYS A 157 3.36 1.52 -6.93
CA CYS A 157 2.36 1.58 -5.87
C CYS A 157 2.72 2.62 -4.80
N ALA A 158 3.98 2.65 -4.36
CA ALA A 158 4.44 3.59 -3.35
C ALA A 158 4.44 5.03 -3.86
N ILE A 159 4.84 5.28 -5.10
CA ILE A 159 4.72 6.60 -5.74
C ILE A 159 3.25 7.05 -5.76
N ALA A 160 2.32 6.18 -6.12
CA ALA A 160 0.90 6.50 -6.12
C ALA A 160 0.39 6.88 -4.71
N ILE A 161 0.83 6.17 -3.67
CA ILE A 161 0.51 6.49 -2.27
C ILE A 161 1.07 7.86 -1.87
N ILE A 162 2.33 8.15 -2.22
CA ILE A 162 2.98 9.44 -1.95
C ILE A 162 2.21 10.59 -2.62
N LEU A 163 1.81 10.43 -3.89
CA LEU A 163 1.03 11.43 -4.61
C LEU A 163 -0.34 11.68 -3.96
N CYS A 164 -1.04 10.62 -3.54
CA CYS A 164 -2.28 10.74 -2.79
C CYS A 164 -2.09 11.48 -1.46
N LEU A 165 -1.03 11.15 -0.70
CA LEU A 165 -0.71 11.82 0.56
C LEU A 165 -0.40 13.32 0.38
N LEU A 166 0.33 13.67 -0.67
CA LEU A 166 0.60 15.07 -1.03
C LEU A 166 -0.69 15.81 -1.41
N LEU A 167 -1.58 15.19 -2.19
CA LEU A 167 -2.87 15.78 -2.53
C LEU A 167 -3.73 16.02 -1.26
N PHE A 168 -3.79 15.05 -0.35
CA PHE A 168 -4.52 15.20 0.92
C PHE A 168 -3.90 16.27 1.83
N SER A 169 -2.57 16.35 1.90
CA SER A 169 -1.91 17.35 2.74
C SER A 169 -2.06 18.77 2.19
N ILE A 170 -1.99 18.95 0.87
CA ILE A 170 -2.22 20.23 0.20
C ILE A 170 -3.67 20.68 0.41
N THR A 171 -4.65 19.79 0.24
CA THR A 171 -6.06 20.14 0.49
C THR A 171 -6.28 20.53 1.97
N ALA A 172 -5.68 19.82 2.92
CA ALA A 172 -5.71 20.20 4.34
C ALA A 172 -5.11 21.60 4.60
N LYS A 173 -3.98 21.93 3.96
CA LYS A 173 -3.35 23.27 4.04
C LYS A 173 -4.23 24.36 3.46
N ILE A 174 -4.91 24.09 2.34
CA ILE A 174 -5.85 25.04 1.72
C ILE A 174 -7.04 25.28 2.66
N ILE A 175 -7.64 24.23 3.22
CA ILE A 175 -8.74 24.34 4.18
C ILE A 175 -8.32 25.16 5.41
N TYR A 176 -7.13 24.92 5.94
CA TYR A 176 -6.58 25.71 7.04
C TYR A 176 -6.52 27.21 6.70
N LYS A 177 -6.02 27.57 5.52
CA LYS A 177 -5.90 28.98 5.09
C LYS A 177 -7.25 29.67 4.92
N PHE A 178 -8.32 28.95 4.58
CA PHE A 178 -9.67 29.51 4.47
C PHE A 178 -10.42 29.62 5.81
N LYS A 179 -9.98 28.88 6.84
CA LYS A 179 -10.65 28.81 8.15
C LYS A 179 -9.88 29.49 9.29
N SER A 180 -8.61 29.83 9.07
CA SER A 180 -7.78 30.66 9.94
C SER A 180 -7.91 32.14 9.58
#